data_AF-A0A9D4Y7D3-F1
#
_entry.id   AF-A0A9D4Y7D3-F1
#
_cell.length_a   1.000
_cell.length_b   1.000
_cell.length_c   1.000
_cell.angle_alpha   90.00
_cell.angle_beta   90.00
_cell.angle_gamma   90.00
#
_symmetry.space_group_name_H-M   'P 1'
#
loop_
_entity.id
_entity.type
_entity.pdbx_description
1 polymer ?
#
loop_
_entity_poly.entity_id
_entity_poly.type
_entity_poly.pdbx_seq_one_letter_code
_entity_poly.pdbx_strand_id
1 'polypeptide(L)'
;MDPCTVIKVAKEEDLVNQIGKEVYFDLVDYQNVTCFRVLNSTTFNFFKEEAAKTFHVPAHLQRYWVLANRRNSTCRPYRALTRNEEEGTVGELKVLHKFHKTEIKMFLEVERGPDLSPAPLLGQGKDDILLFFKLYEPQKEKISYVGRLYANLNHRPSKMLRKLNGLAGYDLDEELELYEEIMFKPNLMCEPVNIRLTFLENELDNGDILCFQKALTIDDRKYFRYPDVPSYFKYVHNRGVVLPPLVQEESREDIKTESESHTEAETSNFISTNFKEIDSMIDEDAIAAIDRVLTEGVTISLQYQPSFRGQVVSKQDPKFPKQLLRELRDIAFKEDLFEKFRKGFIVKVDVDAVKERIDANAEMFSSSQLEQVRIVVSLVNNTLRMFDKLENLKKELESTKKNNEQDNEALKNTRAEILTLKASFPDQHAELDSLDAQIADLKARLDELECDRAKIIEIQDQHNDKITSMNKEVRSIYHHLVDGQVKLKSIENEIPETESELESHEKAYVILRATPPF
;
A
#
# COMPACT_ATOMS: atom_id res chain seq x y z
N MET A 1 20.13 -29.11 23.93
CA MET A 1 18.73 -29.28 23.52
C MET A 1 18.63 -28.77 22.10
N ASP A 2 18.02 -29.53 21.20
CA ASP A 2 17.77 -29.05 19.84
C ASP A 2 16.88 -27.79 19.90
N PRO A 3 17.31 -26.68 19.27
CA PRO A 3 16.52 -25.45 19.28
C PRO A 3 15.16 -25.72 18.60
N CYS A 4 14.10 -25.21 19.22
CA CYS A 4 12.75 -25.24 18.66
C CYS A 4 12.44 -23.92 17.97
N THR A 5 11.67 -23.98 16.88
CA THR A 5 11.10 -22.82 16.20
C THR A 5 9.57 -22.88 16.29
N VAL A 6 8.94 -21.73 16.50
CA VAL A 6 7.49 -21.60 16.48
C VAL A 6 7.07 -21.25 15.05
N ILE A 7 6.19 -22.06 14.45
CA ILE A 7 5.60 -21.79 13.14
C ILE A 7 4.16 -21.37 13.35
N LYS A 8 3.82 -20.14 12.96
CA LYS A 8 2.46 -19.58 13.01
C LYS A 8 1.86 -19.67 11.62
N VAL A 9 0.76 -20.42 11.49
CA VAL A 9 0.15 -20.71 10.19
C VAL A 9 -1.23 -20.07 10.15
N ALA A 10 -1.39 -19.11 9.24
CA ALA A 10 -2.68 -18.53 8.90
C ALA A 10 -3.34 -19.31 7.77
N LYS A 11 -4.65 -19.50 7.86
CA LYS A 11 -5.49 -20.14 6.83
C LYS A 11 -6.60 -19.20 6.38
N GLU A 12 -7.24 -19.53 5.28
CA GLU A 12 -8.34 -18.75 4.72
C GLU A 12 -9.50 -18.58 5.72
N GLU A 13 -9.76 -19.58 6.57
CA GLU A 13 -10.77 -19.45 7.63
C GLU A 13 -10.42 -18.39 8.67
N ASP A 14 -9.13 -18.19 8.96
CA ASP A 14 -8.68 -17.15 9.90
C ASP A 14 -8.93 -15.76 9.31
N LEU A 15 -8.67 -15.58 8.01
CA LEU A 15 -8.93 -14.34 7.27
C LEU A 15 -10.44 -14.01 7.29
N VAL A 16 -11.30 -14.98 6.97
CA VAL A 16 -12.77 -14.83 7.03
C VAL A 16 -13.23 -14.45 8.44
N ASN A 17 -12.62 -15.04 9.47
CA ASN A 17 -13.05 -14.83 10.85
C ASN A 17 -12.61 -13.48 11.43
N GLN A 18 -11.41 -13.02 11.11
CA GLN A 18 -10.80 -11.83 11.71
C GLN A 18 -11.08 -10.55 10.91
N ILE A 19 -11.11 -10.61 9.58
CA ILE A 19 -11.29 -9.42 8.74
C ILE A 19 -12.69 -8.81 8.96
N GLY A 20 -12.72 -7.52 9.29
CA GLY A 20 -13.94 -6.77 9.59
C GLY A 20 -14.44 -6.90 11.02
N LYS A 21 -13.70 -7.60 11.90
CA LYS A 21 -14.01 -7.70 13.34
C LYS A 21 -12.84 -7.18 14.18
N GLU A 22 -11.72 -7.90 14.14
CA GLU A 22 -10.51 -7.62 14.91
C GLU A 22 -9.46 -6.94 14.01
N VAL A 23 -9.43 -7.34 12.74
CA VAL A 23 -8.47 -6.87 11.75
C VAL A 23 -9.23 -6.14 10.66
N TYR A 24 -8.86 -4.89 10.40
CA TYR A 24 -9.46 -4.10 9.31
C TYR A 24 -8.46 -3.90 8.17
N PHE A 25 -7.17 -3.88 8.50
CA PHE A 25 -6.06 -3.73 7.58
C PHE A 25 -5.11 -4.92 7.73
N ASP A 26 -4.49 -5.32 6.63
CA ASP A 26 -3.73 -6.56 6.45
C ASP A 26 -4.63 -7.82 6.41
N LEU A 27 -4.03 -9.00 6.29
CA LEU A 27 -4.76 -10.27 6.17
C LEU A 27 -5.23 -10.83 7.51
N VAL A 28 -4.37 -10.81 8.52
CA VAL A 28 -4.62 -11.55 9.78
C VAL A 28 -3.72 -11.04 10.91
N ASP A 29 -4.23 -11.09 12.14
CA ASP A 29 -3.41 -10.98 13.34
C ASP A 29 -2.84 -12.36 13.69
N TYR A 30 -1.52 -12.49 13.49
CA TYR A 30 -0.76 -13.69 13.79
C TYR A 30 -0.67 -14.00 15.30
N GLN A 31 -1.20 -13.18 16.20
CA GLN A 31 -1.34 -13.56 17.61
C GLN A 31 -2.45 -14.59 17.81
N ASN A 32 -3.48 -14.56 16.95
CA ASN A 32 -4.69 -15.38 17.08
C ASN A 32 -4.76 -16.50 16.03
N VAL A 33 -3.62 -16.97 15.52
CA VAL A 33 -3.55 -18.08 14.56
C VAL A 33 -2.94 -19.34 15.18
N THR A 34 -3.14 -20.48 14.51
CA THR A 34 -2.61 -21.76 15.00
C THR A 34 -1.08 -21.74 15.00
N CYS A 35 -0.51 -22.13 16.15
CA CYS A 35 0.93 -22.14 16.40
C CYS A 35 1.44 -23.57 16.59
N PHE A 36 2.51 -23.93 15.89
CA PHE A 36 3.21 -25.20 16.03
C PHE A 36 4.59 -24.96 16.61
N ARG A 37 5.02 -25.82 17.54
CA ARG A 37 6.36 -25.81 18.09
C ARG A 37 7.13 -26.98 17.51
N VAL A 38 8.08 -26.70 16.63
CA VAL A 38 8.76 -27.72 15.82
C VAL A 38 10.25 -27.68 16.12
N LEU A 39 10.90 -28.85 16.21
CA LEU A 39 12.35 -28.93 16.37
C LEU A 39 13.04 -28.46 15.09
N ASN A 40 14.13 -27.71 15.20
CA ASN A 40 14.86 -27.23 14.02
C ASN A 40 15.43 -28.36 13.15
N SER A 41 15.65 -29.54 13.73
CA SER A 41 16.10 -30.75 13.04
C SER A 41 14.98 -31.47 12.27
N THR A 42 13.71 -31.09 12.46
CA THR A 42 12.57 -31.67 11.74
C THR A 42 12.53 -31.18 10.30
N THR A 43 12.30 -32.08 9.35
CA THR A 43 12.10 -31.71 7.94
C THR A 43 10.76 -31.00 7.76
N PHE A 44 10.69 -30.05 6.81
CA PHE A 44 9.44 -29.32 6.59
C PHE A 44 8.32 -30.26 6.12
N ASN A 45 8.62 -31.26 5.29
CA ASN A 45 7.67 -32.32 4.93
C ASN A 45 7.09 -33.07 6.14
N PHE A 46 7.89 -33.37 7.17
CA PHE A 46 7.35 -33.98 8.39
C PHE A 46 6.43 -33.02 9.16
N PHE A 47 6.77 -31.73 9.20
CA PHE A 47 5.88 -30.71 9.73
C PHE A 47 4.54 -30.64 8.95
N LYS A 48 4.54 -30.77 7.61
CA LYS A 48 3.30 -30.81 6.81
C LYS A 48 2.38 -31.97 7.23
N GLU A 49 2.94 -33.11 7.62
CA GLU A 49 2.18 -34.25 8.16
C GLU A 49 1.59 -33.97 9.55
N GLU A 50 2.30 -33.22 10.41
CA GLU A 50 1.74 -32.76 11.69
C GLU A 50 0.62 -31.74 11.47
N ALA A 51 0.83 -30.78 10.57
CA ALA A 51 -0.17 -29.81 10.17
C ALA A 51 -1.40 -30.48 9.54
N ALA A 52 -1.22 -31.58 8.81
CA ALA A 52 -2.31 -32.36 8.22
C ALA A 52 -3.27 -32.92 9.28
N LYS A 53 -2.74 -33.36 10.42
CA LYS A 53 -3.55 -33.87 11.53
C LYS A 53 -4.37 -32.75 12.20
N THR A 54 -3.77 -31.58 12.35
CA THR A 54 -4.43 -30.42 13.00
C THR A 54 -5.44 -29.74 12.08
N PHE A 55 -5.12 -29.61 10.79
CA PHE A 55 -5.95 -28.88 9.84
C PHE A 55 -6.88 -29.76 9.02
N HIS A 56 -6.75 -31.08 9.12
CA HIS A 56 -7.50 -32.05 8.31
C HIS A 56 -7.32 -31.83 6.80
N VAL A 57 -6.12 -31.41 6.39
CA VAL A 57 -5.73 -31.22 4.98
C VAL A 57 -4.52 -32.10 4.68
N PRO A 58 -4.57 -33.05 3.73
CA PRO A 58 -3.42 -33.90 3.41
C PRO A 58 -2.17 -33.10 3.02
N ALA A 59 -0.98 -33.55 3.45
CA ALA A 59 0.28 -32.82 3.23
C ALA A 59 0.56 -32.45 1.77
N HIS A 60 0.20 -33.32 0.81
CA HIS A 60 0.39 -33.07 -0.62
C HIS A 60 -0.58 -32.01 -1.21
N LEU A 61 -1.63 -31.63 -0.48
CA LEU A 61 -2.59 -30.58 -0.85
C LEU A 61 -2.33 -29.26 -0.11
N GLN A 62 -1.24 -29.18 0.66
CA GLN A 62 -0.83 -27.99 1.38
C GLN A 62 0.24 -27.25 0.59
N ARG A 63 0.03 -25.96 0.30
CA ARG A 63 1.08 -25.06 -0.19
C ARG A 63 1.34 -23.95 0.83
N TYR A 64 2.58 -23.86 1.29
CA TYR A 64 2.96 -22.85 2.26
C TYR A 64 3.57 -21.65 1.57
N TRP A 65 3.09 -20.47 1.93
CA TRP A 65 3.60 -19.19 1.50
C TRP A 65 4.40 -18.54 2.61
N VAL A 66 5.59 -18.09 2.25
CA VAL A 66 6.47 -17.31 3.11
C VAL A 66 5.96 -15.87 3.13
N LEU A 67 5.80 -15.34 4.33
CA LEU A 67 5.45 -13.93 4.51
C LEU A 67 6.69 -13.04 4.54
N ALA A 68 6.59 -11.89 3.86
CA ALA A 68 7.58 -10.84 3.89
C ALA A 68 7.04 -9.64 4.65
N ASN A 69 7.86 -9.07 5.54
CA ASN A 69 7.62 -7.73 6.07
C ASN A 69 8.06 -6.73 5.02
N ARG A 70 7.14 -5.91 4.54
CA ARG A 70 7.39 -4.89 3.53
C ARG A 70 7.80 -3.57 4.19
N ARG A 71 8.36 -2.64 3.41
CA ARG A 71 8.81 -1.31 3.88
C ARG A 71 7.67 -0.48 4.48
N ASN A 72 6.45 -0.69 4.00
CA ASN A 72 5.22 -0.07 4.50
C ASN A 72 4.64 -0.73 5.77
N SER A 73 5.44 -1.52 6.48
CA SER A 73 5.06 -2.22 7.72
C SER A 73 3.92 -3.25 7.58
N THR A 74 3.61 -3.68 6.35
CA THR A 74 2.65 -4.77 6.09
C THR A 74 3.35 -6.13 6.06
N CYS A 75 2.61 -7.21 6.34
CA CYS A 75 3.11 -8.58 6.34
C CYS A 75 2.30 -9.42 5.35
N ARG A 76 2.83 -9.62 4.14
CA ARG A 76 2.10 -10.24 3.03
C ARG A 76 2.75 -11.54 2.55
N PRO A 77 1.97 -12.53 2.06
CA PRO A 77 2.49 -13.69 1.35
C PRO A 77 3.26 -13.25 0.10
N TYR A 78 4.57 -13.52 0.03
CA TYR A 78 5.39 -13.07 -1.10
C TYR A 78 5.73 -14.21 -2.07
N ARG A 79 5.96 -15.43 -1.54
CA ARG A 79 6.38 -16.58 -2.36
C ARG A 79 5.99 -17.91 -1.71
N ALA A 80 5.52 -18.85 -2.52
CA ALA A 80 5.35 -20.23 -2.11
C ALA A 80 6.70 -20.95 -1.89
N LEU A 81 6.76 -21.87 -0.92
CA LEU A 81 7.93 -22.73 -0.74
C LEU A 81 8.18 -23.61 -1.96
N THR A 82 9.45 -23.75 -2.33
CA THR A 82 9.89 -24.67 -3.37
C THR A 82 10.01 -26.08 -2.82
N ARG A 83 9.95 -27.07 -3.71
CA ARG A 83 10.15 -28.49 -3.33
C ARG A 83 11.45 -28.73 -2.57
N ASN A 84 12.55 -28.10 -2.99
CA ASN A 84 13.85 -28.22 -2.32
C ASN A 84 13.82 -27.64 -0.90
N GLU A 85 13.08 -26.55 -0.68
CA GLU A 85 12.88 -25.97 0.65
C GLU A 85 12.00 -26.85 1.54
N GLU A 86 11.01 -27.55 0.97
CA GLU A 86 10.16 -28.49 1.71
C GLU A 86 10.91 -29.78 2.10
N GLU A 87 11.92 -30.19 1.32
CA GLU A 87 12.80 -31.33 1.62
C GLU A 87 13.81 -31.02 2.72
N GLY A 88 14.15 -29.75 2.93
CA GLY A 88 15.06 -29.28 3.98
C GLY A 88 14.45 -29.28 5.38
N THR A 89 15.28 -28.93 6.38
CA THR A 89 14.88 -28.80 7.78
C THR A 89 14.28 -27.43 8.09
N VAL A 90 13.43 -27.35 9.13
CA VAL A 90 12.89 -26.07 9.62
C VAL A 90 14.01 -25.10 10.04
N GLY A 91 15.12 -25.64 10.58
CA GLY A 91 16.30 -24.85 10.92
C GLY A 91 16.98 -24.24 9.70
N GLU A 92 17.16 -25.01 8.62
CA GLU A 92 17.72 -24.50 7.35
C GLU A 92 16.81 -23.46 6.71
N LEU A 93 15.50 -23.71 6.70
CA LEU A 93 14.51 -22.77 6.20
C LEU A 93 14.57 -21.43 6.94
N LYS A 94 14.81 -21.50 8.26
CA LYS A 94 15.00 -20.33 9.11
C LYS A 94 16.17 -19.47 8.68
N VAL A 95 17.30 -20.11 8.39
CA VAL A 95 18.53 -19.46 7.95
C VAL A 95 18.36 -18.86 6.55
N LEU A 96 17.79 -19.63 5.62
CA LEU A 96 17.59 -19.23 4.23
C LEU A 96 16.75 -17.94 4.13
N HIS A 97 15.66 -17.89 4.88
CA HIS A 97 14.74 -16.75 4.89
C HIS A 97 15.11 -15.66 5.90
N LYS A 98 16.26 -15.76 6.56
CA LYS A 98 16.77 -14.80 7.55
C LYS A 98 15.71 -14.47 8.61
N PHE A 99 14.99 -15.48 9.09
CA PHE A 99 14.04 -15.31 10.17
C PHE A 99 14.81 -15.03 11.48
N HIS A 100 15.01 -13.74 11.77
CA HIS A 100 15.76 -13.27 12.95
C HIS A 100 15.04 -13.55 14.28
N LYS A 101 13.73 -13.86 14.23
CA LYS A 101 12.91 -14.23 15.39
C LYS A 101 12.85 -15.75 15.56
N THR A 102 12.48 -16.22 16.74
CA THR A 102 12.12 -17.64 16.99
C THR A 102 10.79 -18.04 16.36
N GLU A 103 10.14 -17.11 15.65
CA GLU A 103 8.84 -17.30 15.04
C GLU A 103 8.92 -17.17 13.51
N ILE A 104 8.37 -18.15 12.81
CA ILE A 104 8.14 -18.15 11.38
C ILE A 104 6.65 -17.95 11.15
N LYS A 105 6.27 -16.97 10.32
CA LYS A 105 4.89 -16.74 9.90
C LYS A 105 4.69 -17.27 8.49
N MET A 106 3.63 -18.05 8.31
CA MET A 106 3.27 -18.63 7.02
C MET A 106 1.78 -18.48 6.74
N PHE A 107 1.44 -18.48 5.46
CA PHE A 107 0.07 -18.63 4.99
C PHE A 107 -0.06 -19.99 4.32
N LEU A 108 -1.05 -20.78 4.76
CA LEU A 108 -1.35 -22.08 4.18
C LEU A 108 -2.44 -21.91 3.13
N GLU A 109 -2.05 -22.11 1.88
CA GLU A 109 -2.93 -22.19 0.74
C GLU A 109 -3.49 -23.63 0.62
N VAL A 110 -4.81 -23.72 0.56
CA VAL A 110 -5.55 -24.96 0.32
C VAL A 110 -6.58 -24.67 -0.77
N GLU A 111 -6.62 -25.50 -1.80
CA GLU A 111 -7.69 -25.45 -2.80
C GLU A 111 -8.87 -26.29 -2.31
N ARG A 112 -10.10 -25.81 -2.49
CA ARG A 112 -11.31 -26.53 -2.09
C ARG A 112 -12.17 -26.87 -3.29
N GLY A 113 -12.61 -28.12 -3.38
CA GLY A 113 -13.54 -28.59 -4.39
C GLY A 113 -14.97 -28.10 -4.16
N PRO A 114 -15.92 -28.45 -5.05
CA PRO A 114 -17.33 -28.08 -4.93
C PRO A 114 -18.01 -28.58 -3.64
N ASP A 115 -17.49 -29.66 -3.06
CA ASP A 115 -17.92 -30.26 -1.80
C ASP A 115 -17.18 -29.70 -0.56
N LEU A 116 -16.42 -28.60 -0.75
CA LEU A 116 -15.55 -27.97 0.25
C LEU A 116 -14.38 -28.86 0.73
N SER A 117 -14.18 -30.02 0.11
CA SER A 117 -13.06 -30.91 0.41
C SER A 117 -11.75 -30.37 -0.17
N PRO A 118 -10.58 -30.67 0.44
CA PRO A 118 -9.30 -30.30 -0.15
C PRO A 118 -9.10 -30.90 -1.54
N ALA A 119 -8.79 -30.05 -2.51
CA ALA A 119 -8.57 -30.40 -3.91
C ALA A 119 -7.11 -30.16 -4.33
N PRO A 120 -6.65 -30.75 -5.46
CA PRO A 120 -5.34 -30.46 -6.01
C PRO A 120 -5.13 -28.96 -6.25
N LEU A 121 -4.01 -28.45 -5.76
CA LEU A 121 -3.65 -27.04 -5.89
C LEU A 121 -3.43 -26.66 -7.34
N LEU A 122 -3.92 -25.49 -7.74
CA LEU A 122 -3.71 -24.95 -9.08
C LEU A 122 -2.23 -24.64 -9.31
N GLY A 123 -1.72 -24.97 -10.50
CA GLY A 123 -0.35 -24.64 -10.89
C GLY A 123 -0.16 -23.12 -11.00
N GLN A 124 0.91 -22.59 -10.42
CA GLN A 124 1.27 -21.18 -10.56
C GLN A 124 2.15 -21.01 -11.81
N GLY A 125 1.65 -20.27 -12.80
CA GLY A 125 2.46 -19.83 -13.94
C GLY A 125 3.55 -18.85 -13.50
N LYS A 126 4.60 -18.70 -14.32
CA LYS A 126 5.74 -17.83 -13.99
C LYS A 126 5.33 -16.36 -13.76
N ASP A 127 4.31 -15.91 -14.48
CA ASP A 127 3.81 -14.54 -14.43
C ASP A 127 2.49 -14.44 -13.63
N ASP A 128 2.11 -15.48 -12.90
CA ASP A 128 0.89 -15.49 -12.09
C ASP A 128 1.18 -15.05 -10.65
N ILE A 129 0.43 -14.06 -10.19
CA ILE A 129 0.47 -13.52 -8.83
C ILE A 129 -0.76 -13.94 -8.04
N LEU A 130 -0.58 -14.15 -6.74
CA LEU A 130 -1.67 -14.42 -5.80
C LEU A 130 -2.21 -13.11 -5.22
N LEU A 131 -3.48 -12.80 -5.51
CA LEU A 131 -4.18 -11.61 -5.02
C LEU A 131 -5.27 -12.00 -4.03
N PHE A 132 -5.51 -11.13 -3.04
CA PHE A 132 -6.51 -11.30 -1.99
C PHE A 132 -7.59 -10.23 -2.12
N PHE A 133 -8.83 -10.58 -1.81
CA PHE A 133 -9.97 -9.72 -2.08
C PHE A 133 -10.79 -9.45 -0.82
N LYS A 134 -11.06 -8.16 -0.60
CA LYS A 134 -11.94 -7.67 0.46
C LYS A 134 -13.13 -6.95 -0.18
N LEU A 135 -14.34 -7.30 0.24
CA LEU A 135 -15.56 -6.61 -0.14
C LEU A 135 -15.91 -5.57 0.92
N TYR A 136 -16.15 -4.34 0.48
CA TYR A 136 -16.72 -3.29 1.32
C TYR A 136 -18.19 -3.06 0.97
N GLU A 137 -19.04 -3.05 2.00
CA GLU A 137 -20.47 -2.77 1.88
C GLU A 137 -20.80 -1.45 2.61
N PRO A 138 -20.94 -0.32 1.87
CA PRO A 138 -21.22 1.00 2.46
C PRO A 138 -22.48 1.02 3.32
N GLN A 139 -23.51 0.25 2.94
CA GLN A 139 -24.80 0.16 3.66
C GLN A 139 -24.63 -0.41 5.07
N LYS A 140 -23.64 -1.28 5.28
CA LYS A 140 -23.37 -1.97 6.55
C LYS A 140 -22.16 -1.39 7.26
N GLU A 141 -21.45 -0.45 6.64
CA GLU A 141 -20.15 0.07 7.08
C GLU A 141 -19.18 -1.07 7.46
N LYS A 142 -19.16 -2.14 6.65
CA LYS A 142 -18.43 -3.37 6.94
C LYS A 142 -17.54 -3.77 5.77
N ILE A 143 -16.30 -4.13 6.10
CA ILE A 143 -15.38 -4.81 5.18
C ILE A 143 -15.29 -6.29 5.53
N SER A 144 -15.26 -7.18 4.53
CA SER A 144 -15.16 -8.62 4.74
C SER A 144 -14.25 -9.26 3.70
N TYR A 145 -13.53 -10.30 4.09
CA TYR A 145 -12.77 -11.12 3.15
C TYR A 145 -13.71 -11.97 2.30
N VAL A 146 -13.45 -12.04 0.98
CA VAL A 146 -14.28 -12.81 0.05
C VAL A 146 -13.51 -13.85 -0.76
N GLY A 147 -12.19 -13.89 -0.66
CA GLY A 147 -11.38 -14.96 -1.25
C GLY A 147 -10.05 -14.48 -1.82
N ARG A 148 -9.38 -15.40 -2.50
CA ARG A 148 -8.12 -15.19 -3.23
C ARG A 148 -8.27 -15.65 -4.68
N LEU A 149 -7.52 -15.04 -5.59
CA LEU A 149 -7.46 -15.47 -6.99
C LEU A 149 -6.03 -15.34 -7.52
N TYR A 150 -5.68 -16.22 -8.44
CA TYR A 150 -4.51 -16.03 -9.29
C TYR A 150 -4.83 -15.09 -10.45
N ALA A 151 -3.92 -14.15 -10.70
CA ALA A 151 -3.98 -13.23 -11.82
C ALA A 151 -2.64 -13.23 -12.56
N ASN A 152 -2.69 -13.17 -13.89
CA ASN A 152 -1.47 -13.00 -14.68
C ASN A 152 -1.07 -11.52 -14.70
N LEU A 153 0.19 -11.20 -14.42
CA LEU A 153 0.71 -9.83 -14.36
C LEU A 153 0.41 -9.00 -15.62
N ASN A 154 0.39 -9.64 -16.79
CA ASN A 154 0.17 -8.98 -18.08
C ASN A 154 -1.33 -8.77 -18.41
N HIS A 155 -2.23 -9.25 -17.56
CA HIS A 155 -3.67 -9.06 -17.73
C HIS A 155 -4.17 -7.81 -17.02
N ARG A 156 -5.36 -7.35 -17.43
CA ARG A 156 -6.03 -6.20 -16.82
C ARG A 156 -7.00 -6.63 -15.72
N PRO A 157 -7.19 -5.85 -14.64
CA PRO A 157 -8.20 -6.09 -13.61
C PRO A 157 -9.63 -6.21 -14.17
N SER A 158 -9.94 -5.54 -15.28
CA SER A 158 -11.22 -5.70 -15.98
C SER A 158 -11.59 -7.16 -16.31
N LYS A 159 -10.62 -8.05 -16.53
CA LYS A 159 -10.87 -9.47 -16.83
C LYS A 159 -11.37 -10.28 -15.61
N MET A 160 -11.15 -9.80 -14.38
CA MET A 160 -11.56 -10.50 -13.17
C MET A 160 -12.87 -9.99 -12.55
N LEU A 161 -13.42 -8.88 -13.03
CA LEU A 161 -14.63 -8.25 -12.45
C LEU A 161 -15.80 -9.24 -12.34
N ARG A 162 -16.07 -10.03 -13.38
CA ARG A 162 -17.10 -11.08 -13.34
C ARG A 162 -16.88 -12.12 -12.24
N LYS A 163 -15.62 -12.50 -11.97
CA LYS A 163 -15.29 -13.43 -10.88
C LYS A 163 -15.49 -12.76 -9.53
N LEU A 164 -15.11 -11.49 -9.38
CA LEU A 164 -15.33 -10.71 -8.16
C LEU A 164 -16.81 -10.54 -7.85
N ASN A 165 -17.63 -10.26 -8.86
CA ASN A 165 -19.09 -10.26 -8.72
C ASN A 165 -19.61 -11.61 -8.23
N GLY A 166 -19.13 -12.71 -8.80
CA GLY A 166 -19.46 -14.06 -8.32
C GLY A 166 -19.07 -14.31 -6.86
N LEU A 167 -17.89 -13.88 -6.43
CA LEU A 167 -17.43 -14.00 -5.03
C LEU A 167 -18.26 -13.14 -4.07
N ALA A 168 -18.70 -11.97 -4.51
CA ALA A 168 -19.54 -11.06 -3.73
C ALA A 168 -21.03 -11.45 -3.72
N GLY A 169 -21.44 -12.41 -4.55
CA GLY A 169 -22.86 -12.74 -4.74
C GLY A 169 -23.65 -11.65 -5.47
N TYR A 170 -22.97 -10.83 -6.29
CA TYR A 170 -23.58 -9.81 -7.13
C TYR A 170 -23.95 -10.35 -8.51
N ASP A 171 -24.73 -9.57 -9.25
CA ASP A 171 -24.96 -9.80 -10.68
C ASP A 171 -23.62 -9.73 -11.44
N LEU A 172 -23.44 -10.63 -12.42
CA LEU A 172 -22.14 -10.80 -13.09
C LEU A 172 -21.65 -9.54 -13.81
N ASP A 173 -22.57 -8.68 -14.25
CA ASP A 173 -22.29 -7.44 -14.98
C ASP A 173 -22.45 -6.19 -14.09
N GLU A 174 -22.51 -6.35 -12.77
CA GLU A 174 -22.49 -5.24 -11.81
C GLU A 174 -21.18 -4.43 -11.95
N GLU A 175 -21.29 -3.10 -11.97
CA GLU A 175 -20.14 -2.21 -11.99
C GLU A 175 -19.44 -2.14 -10.62
N LEU A 176 -18.11 -2.29 -10.63
CA LEU A 176 -17.29 -2.34 -9.42
C LEU A 176 -16.22 -1.25 -9.42
N GLU A 177 -15.98 -0.68 -8.23
CA GLU A 177 -14.81 0.15 -7.93
C GLU A 177 -13.78 -0.68 -7.17
N LEU A 178 -12.51 -0.62 -7.60
CA LEU A 178 -11.40 -1.38 -7.01
C LEU A 178 -10.39 -0.41 -6.39
N TYR A 179 -9.87 -0.80 -5.24
CA TYR A 179 -8.87 -0.05 -4.47
C TYR A 179 -7.79 -1.00 -3.97
N GLU A 180 -6.54 -0.57 -4.00
CA GLU A 180 -5.43 -1.30 -3.43
C GLU A 180 -5.22 -0.91 -1.97
N GLU A 181 -5.02 -1.89 -1.10
CA GLU A 181 -4.66 -1.68 0.30
C GLU A 181 -3.14 -1.68 0.49
N ILE A 182 -2.53 -0.49 0.39
CA ILE A 182 -1.08 -0.30 0.32
C ILE A 182 -0.44 -0.18 1.71
N MET A 183 -0.82 0.84 2.50
CA MET A 183 -0.18 1.14 3.79
C MET A 183 -1.21 1.63 4.81
N PHE A 184 -1.06 1.26 6.08
CA PHE A 184 -1.95 1.72 7.15
C PHE A 184 -1.31 2.76 8.05
N LYS A 185 -0.03 2.58 8.39
CA LYS A 185 0.73 3.45 9.31
C LYS A 185 2.12 3.72 8.74
N PRO A 186 2.67 4.94 8.91
CA PRO A 186 2.10 6.08 9.65
C PRO A 186 0.97 6.80 8.92
N ASN A 187 0.93 6.70 7.59
CA ASN A 187 -0.08 7.33 6.76
C ASN A 187 -0.88 6.25 6.02
N LEU A 188 -2.19 6.29 6.16
CA LEU A 188 -3.09 5.43 5.39
C LEU A 188 -2.95 5.73 3.89
N MET A 189 -2.61 4.72 3.11
CA MET A 189 -2.60 4.73 1.65
C MET A 189 -3.52 3.61 1.15
N CYS A 190 -4.59 4.03 0.48
CA CYS A 190 -5.50 3.15 -0.23
C CYS A 190 -5.89 3.85 -1.52
N GLU A 191 -5.46 3.31 -2.65
CA GLU A 191 -5.49 4.00 -3.95
C GLU A 191 -6.42 3.28 -4.93
N PRO A 192 -7.14 4.01 -5.80
CA PRO A 192 -7.98 3.39 -6.81
C PRO A 192 -7.13 2.62 -7.83
N VAL A 193 -7.55 1.40 -8.14
CA VAL A 193 -6.88 0.56 -9.15
C VAL A 193 -7.39 0.93 -10.53
N ASN A 194 -6.47 1.19 -11.46
CA ASN A 194 -6.84 1.48 -12.83
C ASN A 194 -7.13 0.18 -13.59
N ILE A 195 -8.41 -0.12 -13.77
CA ILE A 195 -8.89 -1.34 -14.44
C ILE A 195 -8.51 -1.44 -15.94
N ARG A 196 -8.04 -0.32 -16.53
CA ARG A 196 -7.57 -0.26 -17.92
C ARG A 196 -6.10 -0.63 -18.07
N LEU A 197 -5.32 -0.47 -17.00
CA LEU A 197 -3.92 -0.89 -16.94
C LEU A 197 -3.81 -2.37 -16.59
N THR A 198 -2.65 -2.95 -16.84
CA THR A 198 -2.31 -4.32 -16.42
C THR A 198 -2.01 -4.38 -14.93
N PHE A 199 -2.00 -5.58 -14.33
CA PHE A 199 -1.59 -5.73 -12.92
C PHE A 199 -0.16 -5.24 -12.70
N LEU A 200 0.74 -5.52 -13.65
CA LEU A 200 2.11 -5.03 -13.61
C LEU A 200 2.21 -3.51 -13.63
N GLU A 201 1.43 -2.84 -14.49
CA GLU A 201 1.40 -1.37 -14.58
C GLU A 201 0.73 -0.70 -13.37
N ASN A 202 -0.12 -1.41 -12.63
CA ASN A 202 -0.63 -0.98 -11.33
C ASN A 202 0.36 -1.32 -10.18
N GLU A 203 1.56 -1.82 -10.48
CA GLU A 203 2.57 -2.24 -9.50
C GLU A 203 2.11 -3.36 -8.53
N LEU A 204 1.14 -4.16 -8.95
CA LEU A 204 0.61 -5.27 -8.13
C LEU A 204 1.52 -6.51 -8.17
N ASP A 205 1.67 -7.16 -7.03
CA ASP A 205 2.50 -8.35 -6.80
C ASP A 205 1.79 -9.35 -5.85
N ASN A 206 2.46 -10.48 -5.59
CA ASN A 206 2.02 -11.52 -4.68
C ASN A 206 1.71 -10.98 -3.29
N GLY A 207 0.53 -11.33 -2.80
CA GLY A 207 0.07 -10.96 -1.47
C GLY A 207 -0.63 -9.60 -1.39
N ASP A 208 -0.78 -8.90 -2.51
CA ASP A 208 -1.53 -7.64 -2.53
C ASP A 208 -3.02 -7.87 -2.28
N ILE A 209 -3.62 -6.89 -1.62
CA ILE A 209 -5.04 -6.88 -1.29
C ILE A 209 -5.74 -5.85 -2.16
N LEU A 210 -6.75 -6.33 -2.88
CA LEU A 210 -7.70 -5.52 -3.60
C LEU A 210 -9.01 -5.46 -2.82
N CYS A 211 -9.35 -4.27 -2.34
CA CYS A 211 -10.65 -3.95 -1.79
C CYS A 211 -11.58 -3.53 -2.93
N PHE A 212 -12.83 -3.97 -2.91
CA PHE A 212 -13.80 -3.56 -3.93
C PHE A 212 -15.19 -3.36 -3.34
N GLN A 213 -16.00 -2.60 -4.07
CA GLN A 213 -17.39 -2.28 -3.74
C GLN A 213 -18.19 -2.08 -5.02
N LYS A 214 -19.52 -2.04 -4.91
CA LYS A 214 -20.39 -1.60 -5.99
C LYS A 214 -20.08 -0.13 -6.33
N ALA A 215 -20.04 0.19 -7.61
CA ALA A 215 -19.95 1.56 -8.06
C ALA A 215 -21.19 2.34 -7.59
N LEU A 216 -20.97 3.48 -6.94
CA LEU A 216 -22.05 4.32 -6.43
C LEU A 216 -22.20 5.55 -7.31
N THR A 217 -23.44 5.90 -7.65
CA THR A 217 -23.73 7.18 -8.30
C THR A 217 -23.46 8.35 -7.34
N ILE A 218 -23.28 9.55 -7.90
CA ILE A 218 -23.03 10.77 -7.11
C ILE A 218 -24.16 11.03 -6.10
N ASP A 219 -25.39 10.69 -6.45
CA ASP A 219 -26.54 10.87 -5.56
C ASP A 219 -26.58 9.80 -4.46
N ASP A 220 -26.23 8.55 -4.76
CA ASP A 220 -26.18 7.48 -3.77
C ASP A 220 -25.10 7.72 -2.71
N ARG A 221 -23.96 8.30 -3.11
CA ARG A 221 -22.84 8.62 -2.20
C ARG A 221 -23.25 9.54 -1.05
N LYS A 222 -24.28 10.38 -1.23
CA LYS A 222 -24.77 11.32 -0.19
C LYS A 222 -25.47 10.62 0.98
N TYR A 223 -25.96 9.39 0.78
CA TYR A 223 -26.69 8.64 1.79
C TYR A 223 -25.78 7.81 2.70
N PHE A 224 -24.50 7.65 2.34
CA PHE A 224 -23.54 6.84 3.10
C PHE A 224 -22.51 7.73 3.80
N ARG A 225 -22.31 7.51 5.09
CA ARG A 225 -21.30 8.24 5.87
C ARG A 225 -19.88 7.99 5.37
N TYR A 226 -19.61 6.74 4.99
CA TYR A 226 -18.36 6.30 4.39
C TYR A 226 -18.70 5.70 3.03
N PRO A 227 -18.75 6.51 1.96
CA PRO A 227 -19.25 6.06 0.67
C PRO A 227 -18.26 5.13 -0.05
N ASP A 228 -16.98 5.15 0.32
CA ASP A 228 -15.94 4.36 -0.34
C ASP A 228 -14.91 3.75 0.63
N VAL A 229 -14.15 2.76 0.13
CA VAL A 229 -13.10 2.06 0.87
C VAL A 229 -12.09 3.04 1.51
N PRO A 230 -11.52 4.02 0.78
CA PRO A 230 -10.58 4.97 1.40
C PRO A 230 -11.22 5.75 2.55
N SER A 231 -12.46 6.21 2.41
CA SER A 231 -13.19 6.91 3.48
C SER A 231 -13.41 6.02 4.69
N TYR A 232 -13.78 4.75 4.47
CA TYR A 232 -13.94 3.77 5.56
C TYR A 232 -12.63 3.51 6.29
N PHE A 233 -11.54 3.27 5.57
CA PHE A 233 -10.24 3.06 6.20
C PHE A 233 -9.75 4.30 6.96
N LYS A 234 -10.03 5.52 6.47
CA LYS A 234 -9.71 6.75 7.19
C LYS A 234 -10.44 6.82 8.53
N TYR A 235 -11.72 6.44 8.54
CA TYR A 235 -12.49 6.33 9.77
C TYR A 235 -11.89 5.32 10.75
N VAL A 236 -11.60 4.10 10.30
CA VAL A 236 -11.04 3.04 11.15
C VAL A 236 -9.66 3.42 11.68
N HIS A 237 -8.81 4.02 10.83
CA HIS A 237 -7.49 4.52 11.19
C HIS A 237 -7.58 5.56 12.32
N ASN A 238 -8.52 6.50 12.19
CA ASN A 238 -8.71 7.56 13.19
C ASN A 238 -9.35 7.05 14.48
N ARG A 239 -10.17 6.00 14.46
CA ARG A 239 -10.78 5.42 15.66
C ARG A 239 -9.75 4.71 16.56
N GLY A 240 -8.64 4.23 15.98
CA GLY A 240 -7.49 3.71 16.74
C GLY A 240 -6.69 4.80 17.47
N VAL A 241 -7.00 6.08 17.20
CA VAL A 241 -6.51 7.26 17.93
C VAL A 241 -7.68 7.74 18.80
N VAL A 242 -7.62 7.52 20.11
CA VAL A 242 -8.66 8.00 21.03
C VAL A 242 -8.78 9.52 20.90
N LEU A 243 -9.83 9.99 20.24
CA LEU A 243 -10.30 11.37 20.37
C LEU A 243 -11.23 11.44 21.61
N PRO A 244 -11.18 12.53 22.41
CA PRO A 244 -12.10 12.71 23.52
C PRO A 244 -13.56 12.77 23.00
N PRO A 245 -14.56 12.44 23.83
CA PRO A 245 -15.96 12.43 23.40
C PRO A 245 -16.37 13.82 22.94
N LEU A 246 -16.86 13.95 21.70
CA LEU A 246 -17.59 15.12 21.27
C LEU A 246 -18.91 15.17 22.03
N VAL A 247 -19.07 16.25 22.81
CA VAL A 247 -20.33 16.68 23.40
C VAL A 247 -21.36 16.81 22.27
N GLN A 248 -22.55 16.24 22.49
CA GLN A 248 -23.72 16.50 21.66
C GLN A 248 -24.05 17.99 21.77
N GLU A 249 -24.00 18.73 20.66
CA GLU A 249 -24.74 19.98 20.55
C GLU A 249 -25.73 19.91 19.39
N GLU A 250 -26.97 20.20 19.75
CA GLU A 250 -28.13 20.32 18.89
C GLU A 250 -28.15 21.69 18.18
N SER A 251 -28.86 21.69 17.06
CA SER A 251 -29.53 22.82 16.40
C SER A 251 -28.70 23.78 15.53
N ARG A 252 -29.33 24.11 14.40
CA ARG A 252 -28.88 24.95 13.28
C ARG A 252 -29.05 26.43 13.64
N GLU A 253 -28.15 27.29 13.19
CA GLU A 253 -28.46 28.48 12.36
C GLU A 253 -27.19 29.25 11.95
N ASP A 254 -27.35 30.06 10.89
CA ASP A 254 -26.34 30.66 10.00
C ASP A 254 -25.28 31.56 10.64
N ILE A 255 -23.99 31.38 10.28
CA ILE A 255 -23.00 32.47 10.24
C ILE A 255 -22.10 32.33 9.00
N LYS A 256 -22.04 33.42 8.23
CA LYS A 256 -21.20 33.64 7.05
C LYS A 256 -19.70 33.61 7.36
N THR A 257 -18.94 33.22 6.34
CA THR A 257 -17.53 33.54 6.06
C THR A 257 -16.87 34.54 7.01
N GLU A 258 -15.82 34.08 7.70
CA GLU A 258 -14.59 34.85 7.88
C GLU A 258 -13.41 33.87 7.99
N SER A 259 -12.40 34.14 7.16
CA SER A 259 -11.06 33.58 7.23
C SER A 259 -10.44 33.89 8.58
N GLU A 260 -9.83 32.93 9.28
CA GLU A 260 -8.82 33.29 10.26
C GLU A 260 -7.80 32.17 10.52
N SER A 261 -6.56 32.58 10.30
CA SER A 261 -5.31 31.98 10.70
C SER A 261 -5.17 32.01 12.23
N HIS A 262 -5.44 30.91 12.91
CA HIS A 262 -5.08 30.75 14.32
C HIS A 262 -4.62 29.32 14.56
N THR A 263 -3.31 29.08 14.67
CA THR A 263 -2.78 27.89 15.37
C THR A 263 -1.29 27.94 15.71
N GLU A 264 -0.49 28.90 15.24
CA GLU A 264 0.93 28.97 15.65
C GLU A 264 1.14 29.72 16.97
N ALA A 265 0.40 30.81 17.21
CA ALA A 265 0.52 31.58 18.45
C ALA A 265 -0.05 30.83 19.66
N GLU A 266 -1.13 30.07 19.48
CA GLU A 266 -1.77 29.31 20.56
C GLU A 266 -0.97 28.07 20.96
N THR A 267 -0.39 27.32 20.00
CA THR A 267 0.48 26.18 20.33
C THR A 267 1.81 26.62 20.92
N SER A 268 2.41 27.71 20.43
CA SER A 268 3.63 28.26 21.02
C SER A 268 3.39 28.90 22.40
N ASN A 269 2.23 29.53 22.62
CA ASN A 269 1.82 29.99 23.96
C ASN A 269 1.51 28.81 24.89
N PHE A 270 0.81 27.78 24.44
CA PHE A 270 0.48 26.60 25.25
C PHE A 270 1.74 25.84 25.68
N ILE A 271 2.71 25.70 24.79
CA ILE A 271 4.01 25.07 25.10
C ILE A 271 4.83 25.96 26.06
N SER A 272 4.90 27.27 25.83
CA SER A 272 5.61 28.23 26.71
C SER A 272 5.00 28.29 28.12
N THR A 273 3.68 28.15 28.22
CA THR A 273 2.95 28.15 29.50
C THR A 273 3.18 26.86 30.28
N ASN A 274 3.18 25.70 29.60
CA ASN A 274 3.50 24.41 30.21
C ASN A 274 4.95 24.33 30.71
N PHE A 275 5.92 24.93 30.02
CA PHE A 275 7.31 24.98 30.52
C PHE A 275 7.45 25.85 31.78
N LYS A 276 6.73 26.97 31.87
CA LYS A 276 6.70 27.80 33.08
C LYS A 276 6.03 27.12 34.27
N GLU A 277 4.96 26.37 34.04
CA GLU A 277 4.31 25.57 35.08
C GLU A 277 5.22 24.44 35.58
N ILE A 278 5.89 23.72 34.66
CA ILE A 278 6.86 22.67 35.03
C ILE A 278 8.06 23.25 35.80
N ASP A 279 8.61 24.39 35.38
CA ASP A 279 9.69 25.07 36.12
C ASP A 279 9.22 25.52 37.51
N SER A 280 7.98 26.01 37.65
CA SER A 280 7.42 26.42 38.95
C SER A 280 7.13 25.26 39.89
N MET A 281 6.78 24.07 39.36
CA MET A 281 6.53 22.86 40.14
C MET A 281 7.83 22.21 40.65
N ILE A 282 8.95 22.43 39.97
CA ILE A 282 10.26 21.91 40.39
C ILE A 282 10.88 22.78 41.50
N ASP A 283 10.59 24.09 41.53
CA ASP A 283 11.17 25.05 42.48
C ASP A 283 10.67 24.88 43.94
N GLU A 284 9.39 24.56 44.17
CA GLU A 284 8.85 24.42 45.54
C GLU A 284 9.08 23.02 46.15
N ASP A 285 8.90 21.94 45.38
CA ASP A 285 8.94 20.58 45.93
C ASP A 285 10.36 20.02 46.07
N ALA A 286 11.29 20.36 45.17
CA ALA A 286 12.66 19.82 45.25
C ALA A 286 13.48 20.49 46.36
N ILE A 287 13.35 21.81 46.53
CA ILE A 287 14.03 22.55 47.61
C ILE A 287 13.42 22.17 48.96
N ALA A 288 12.10 22.09 49.08
CA ALA A 288 11.44 21.67 50.32
C ALA A 288 11.67 20.18 50.67
N ALA A 289 11.91 19.31 49.69
CA ALA A 289 12.29 17.93 49.92
C ALA A 289 13.74 17.81 50.42
N ILE A 290 14.67 18.58 49.85
CA ILE A 290 16.07 18.61 50.28
C ILE A 290 16.19 19.19 51.70
N ASP A 291 15.48 20.28 52.00
CA ASP A 291 15.48 20.88 53.34
C ASP A 291 14.83 19.96 54.39
N ARG A 292 13.79 19.18 54.02
CA ARG A 292 13.19 18.15 54.90
C ARG A 292 14.17 17.03 55.22
N VAL A 293 14.84 16.48 54.21
CA VAL A 293 15.81 15.37 54.40
C VAL A 293 17.00 15.82 55.26
N LEU A 294 17.47 17.05 55.07
CA LEU A 294 18.54 17.63 55.89
C LEU A 294 18.07 17.93 57.33
N THR A 295 16.84 18.39 57.50
CA THR A 295 16.28 18.70 58.84
C THR A 295 15.94 17.44 59.64
N GLU A 296 15.43 16.40 58.99
CA GLU A 296 15.15 15.08 59.58
C GLU A 296 16.44 14.32 59.95
N GLY A 297 17.49 14.42 59.13
CA GLY A 297 18.81 13.87 59.46
C GLY A 297 19.45 14.51 60.71
N VAL A 298 19.25 15.82 60.90
CA VAL A 298 19.76 16.56 62.07
C VAL A 298 18.99 16.24 63.36
N THR A 299 17.70 15.89 63.28
CA THR A 299 16.86 15.58 64.45
C THR A 299 17.09 14.16 64.98
N ILE A 300 17.32 13.18 64.10
CA ILE A 300 17.62 11.79 64.50
C ILE A 300 18.94 11.69 65.26
N SER A 301 19.92 12.54 64.95
CA SER A 301 21.26 12.51 65.58
C SER A 301 21.31 13.13 67.00
N LEU A 302 20.24 13.78 67.49
CA LEU A 302 20.19 14.42 68.81
C LEU A 302 19.40 13.63 69.87
N GLN A 303 18.65 12.58 69.48
CA GLN A 303 17.84 11.77 70.41
C GLN A 303 18.52 10.47 70.86
N TYR A 304 19.62 10.05 70.22
CA TYR A 304 20.38 8.86 70.60
C TYR A 304 21.76 9.21 71.18
N GLN A 305 21.80 9.55 72.47
CA GLN A 305 22.95 9.25 73.32
C GLN A 305 22.50 8.76 74.70
N PRO A 306 22.61 7.45 75.00
CA PRO A 306 22.56 6.92 76.36
C PRO A 306 23.89 7.17 77.07
N SER A 307 23.80 7.68 78.28
CA SER A 307 24.91 7.93 79.21
C SER A 307 25.70 6.65 79.56
N PHE A 308 27.01 6.62 79.32
CA PHE A 308 27.93 5.71 80.02
C PHE A 308 29.28 6.35 80.37
N ARG A 309 29.58 6.25 81.67
CA ARG A 309 30.73 6.67 82.48
C ARG A 309 32.13 6.69 81.82
N GLY A 310 32.79 7.84 81.92
CA GLY A 310 34.09 7.96 82.63
C GLY A 310 35.39 7.84 81.82
N GLN A 311 35.78 8.86 81.06
CA GLN A 311 37.08 9.55 81.18
C GLN A 311 37.16 10.71 80.18
N VAL A 312 37.98 11.69 80.54
CA VAL A 312 38.04 13.06 80.02
C VAL A 312 38.24 13.11 78.50
N VAL A 313 37.24 13.61 77.78
CA VAL A 313 37.41 14.19 76.44
C VAL A 313 37.27 15.70 76.60
N SER A 314 38.31 16.42 76.20
CA SER A 314 38.34 17.87 76.10
C SER A 314 37.13 18.38 75.33
N LYS A 315 36.50 19.42 75.87
CA LYS A 315 35.29 20.09 75.38
C LYS A 315 35.35 20.33 73.85
N GLN A 316 34.67 19.49 73.07
CA GLN A 316 34.19 19.88 71.74
C GLN A 316 32.83 20.54 71.91
N ASP A 317 32.70 21.74 71.35
CA ASP A 317 31.49 22.56 71.42
C ASP A 317 30.32 21.77 70.79
N PRO A 318 29.20 21.53 71.51
CA PRO A 318 28.04 20.80 70.97
C PRO A 318 27.38 21.48 69.76
N LYS A 319 27.79 22.71 69.41
CA LYS A 319 27.38 23.41 68.19
C LYS A 319 28.32 23.20 66.99
N PHE A 320 29.53 22.69 67.21
CA PHE A 320 30.56 22.54 66.18
C PHE A 320 30.16 21.60 65.01
N PRO A 321 29.51 20.45 65.24
CA PRO A 321 29.07 19.57 64.14
C PRO A 321 27.99 20.22 63.26
N LYS A 322 27.09 21.00 63.87
CA LYS A 322 26.05 21.75 63.13
C LYS A 322 26.64 22.89 62.32
N GLN A 323 27.68 23.53 62.82
CA GLN A 323 28.38 24.61 62.11
C GLN A 323 29.18 24.07 60.92
N LEU A 324 29.87 22.94 61.08
CA LEU A 324 30.63 22.29 60.01
C LEU A 324 29.72 21.72 58.90
N LEU A 325 28.56 21.14 59.27
CA LEU A 325 27.56 20.69 58.30
C LEU A 325 26.92 21.86 57.54
N ARG A 326 26.73 23.00 58.21
CA ARG A 326 26.27 24.24 57.58
C ARG A 326 27.32 24.80 56.63
N GLU A 327 28.60 24.76 57.00
CA GLU A 327 29.70 25.15 56.12
C GLU A 327 29.85 24.20 54.91
N LEU A 328 29.72 22.88 55.09
CA LEU A 328 29.71 21.92 53.98
C LEU A 328 28.50 22.11 53.06
N ARG A 329 27.33 22.44 53.62
CA ARG A 329 26.14 22.85 52.86
C ARG A 329 26.40 24.13 52.08
N ASP A 330 26.98 25.15 52.70
CA ASP A 330 27.26 26.44 52.06
C ASP A 330 28.41 26.34 51.03
N ILE A 331 29.31 25.35 51.15
CA ILE A 331 30.36 25.01 50.17
C ILE A 331 29.77 24.23 48.98
N ALA A 332 28.95 23.20 49.23
CA ALA A 332 28.31 22.38 48.19
C ALA A 332 27.21 23.15 47.44
N PHE A 333 26.51 24.02 48.17
CA PHE A 333 25.43 24.85 47.69
C PHE A 333 25.68 26.28 48.19
N LYS A 334 26.57 27.00 47.50
CA LYS A 334 26.48 28.46 47.57
C LYS A 334 25.05 28.82 47.18
N GLU A 335 24.40 29.68 47.95
CA GLU A 335 23.06 30.28 47.73
C GLU A 335 22.84 30.86 46.31
N ASP A 336 23.89 30.87 45.49
CA ASP A 336 23.99 31.46 44.17
C ASP A 336 24.13 30.41 43.05
N LEU A 337 24.07 29.09 43.35
CA LEU A 337 24.26 28.03 42.36
C LEU A 337 23.09 27.94 41.37
N PHE A 338 21.86 28.02 41.90
CA PHE A 338 20.63 27.93 41.11
C PHE A 338 20.43 29.17 40.20
N GLU A 339 20.69 30.36 40.74
CA GLU A 339 20.65 31.62 39.96
C GLU A 339 21.76 31.71 38.90
N LYS A 340 22.95 31.19 39.18
CA LYS A 340 24.05 31.11 38.19
C LYS A 340 23.79 30.10 37.08
N PHE A 341 23.16 28.97 37.39
CA PHE A 341 22.72 28.00 36.38
C PHE A 341 21.55 28.52 35.55
N ARG A 342 20.59 29.24 36.15
CA ARG A 342 19.48 29.91 35.45
C ARG A 342 19.97 30.94 34.43
N LYS A 343 21.13 31.56 34.68
CA LYS A 343 21.80 32.51 33.78
C LYS A 343 22.77 31.86 32.77
N GLY A 344 22.84 30.53 32.71
CA GLY A 344 23.63 29.80 31.72
C GLY A 344 25.13 29.71 32.00
N PHE A 345 25.59 30.04 33.23
CA PHE A 345 26.97 29.76 33.62
C PHE A 345 27.09 28.31 34.11
N ILE A 346 27.90 27.49 33.44
CA ILE A 346 28.27 26.15 33.93
C ILE A 346 29.10 26.33 35.20
N VAL A 347 28.47 26.24 36.36
CA VAL A 347 29.21 26.10 37.61
C VAL A 347 29.51 24.62 37.79
N LYS A 348 30.75 24.24 37.50
CA LYS A 348 31.27 22.93 37.86
C LYS A 348 31.23 22.86 39.39
N VAL A 349 30.22 22.19 39.95
CA VAL A 349 30.20 21.88 41.39
C VAL A 349 31.48 21.12 41.67
N ASP A 350 32.36 21.69 42.50
CA ASP A 350 33.65 21.08 42.83
C ASP A 350 33.43 19.98 43.88
N VAL A 351 32.78 18.91 43.43
CA VAL A 351 32.48 17.72 44.23
C VAL A 351 33.77 17.11 44.76
N ASP A 352 34.88 17.27 44.04
CA ASP A 352 36.20 16.82 44.45
C ASP A 352 36.73 17.61 45.65
N ALA A 353 36.57 18.94 45.69
CA ALA A 353 36.91 19.75 46.86
C ALA A 353 36.06 19.45 48.10
N VAL A 354 34.78 19.08 47.92
CA VAL A 354 33.89 18.63 49.01
C VAL A 354 34.34 17.26 49.52
N LYS A 355 34.70 16.35 48.61
CA LYS A 355 35.17 15.00 48.92
C LYS A 355 36.52 15.01 49.64
N GLU A 356 37.48 15.82 49.18
CA GLU A 356 38.77 16.03 49.84
C GLU A 356 38.61 16.55 51.27
N ARG A 357 37.65 17.46 51.53
CA ARG A 357 37.38 17.97 52.88
C ARG A 357 36.70 16.97 53.81
N ILE A 358 35.86 16.09 53.26
CA ILE A 358 35.26 14.98 54.00
C ILE A 358 36.34 13.96 54.38
N ASP A 359 37.20 13.60 53.42
CA ASP A 359 38.30 12.67 53.63
C ASP A 359 39.33 13.22 54.63
N ALA A 360 39.64 14.52 54.57
CA ALA A 360 40.55 15.19 55.50
C ALA A 360 40.04 15.25 56.96
N ASN A 361 38.75 15.09 57.18
CA ASN A 361 38.13 15.08 58.52
C ASN A 361 37.55 13.70 58.90
N ALA A 362 37.84 12.65 58.12
CA ALA A 362 37.23 11.32 58.24
C ALA A 362 37.43 10.68 59.63
N GLU A 363 38.53 10.98 60.33
CA GLU A 363 38.79 10.46 61.68
C GLU A 363 37.97 11.14 62.79
N MET A 364 37.27 12.24 62.49
CA MET A 364 36.41 12.96 63.44
C MET A 364 34.91 12.62 63.28
N PHE A 365 34.54 11.83 62.27
CA PHE A 365 33.15 11.42 62.02
C PHE A 365 32.87 10.01 62.55
N SER A 366 31.67 9.77 63.07
CA SER A 366 31.21 8.40 63.32
C SER A 366 30.84 7.73 61.99
N SER A 367 30.97 6.39 61.91
CA SER A 367 30.66 5.63 60.68
C SER A 367 29.25 5.89 60.13
N SER A 368 28.30 6.29 60.99
CA SER A 368 26.93 6.62 60.57
C SER A 368 26.82 7.98 59.88
N GLN A 369 27.68 8.95 60.19
CA GLN A 369 27.65 10.28 59.57
C GLN A 369 28.30 10.27 58.18
N LEU A 370 29.36 9.49 58.00
CA LEU A 370 29.98 9.27 56.69
C LEU A 370 29.01 8.63 55.68
N GLU A 371 28.15 7.71 56.14
CA GLU A 371 27.16 7.06 55.26
C GLU A 371 26.08 8.04 54.79
N GLN A 372 25.59 8.93 55.66
CA GLN A 372 24.64 9.97 55.27
C GLN A 372 25.25 10.96 54.27
N VAL A 373 26.51 11.35 54.45
CA VAL A 373 27.22 12.22 53.51
C VAL A 373 27.37 11.57 52.13
N ARG A 374 27.66 10.26 52.07
CA ARG A 374 27.71 9.51 50.80
C ARG A 374 26.36 9.48 50.07
N ILE A 375 25.26 9.31 50.82
CA ILE A 375 23.90 9.35 50.24
C ILE A 375 23.61 10.73 49.63
N VAL A 376 23.96 11.81 50.33
CA VAL A 376 23.77 13.19 49.82
C VAL A 376 24.59 13.42 48.55
N VAL A 377 25.86 13.00 48.51
CA VAL A 377 26.70 13.12 47.31
C VAL A 377 26.12 12.31 46.14
N SER A 378 25.61 11.10 46.39
CA SER A 378 24.95 10.29 45.35
C SER A 378 23.68 10.95 44.81
N LEU A 379 22.90 11.60 45.68
CA LEU A 379 21.69 12.29 45.27
C LEU A 379 22.03 13.48 44.35
N VAL A 380 23.05 14.27 44.72
CA VAL A 380 23.53 15.41 43.92
C VAL A 380 24.03 14.97 42.54
N ASN A 381 24.79 13.88 42.46
CA ASN A 381 25.28 13.34 41.18
C ASN A 381 24.13 12.85 40.28
N ASN A 382 23.09 12.23 40.85
CA ASN A 382 21.93 11.80 40.08
C ASN A 382 21.12 12.99 39.56
N THR A 383 20.99 14.06 40.35
CA THR A 383 20.33 15.30 39.94
C THR A 383 21.09 15.96 38.79
N LEU A 384 22.41 16.08 38.86
CA LEU A 384 23.24 16.61 37.77
C LEU A 384 23.05 15.81 36.47
N ARG A 385 23.01 14.47 36.56
CA ARG A 385 22.77 13.58 35.40
C ARG A 385 21.39 13.74 34.78
N MET A 386 20.36 14.06 35.58
CA MET A 386 19.01 14.35 35.09
C MET A 386 18.98 15.66 34.31
N PHE A 387 19.69 16.68 34.77
CA PHE A 387 19.78 17.98 34.09
C PHE A 387 20.54 17.89 32.75
N ASP A 388 21.63 17.12 32.67
CA ASP A 388 22.34 16.88 31.40
C ASP A 388 21.43 16.26 30.32
N LYS A 389 20.54 15.34 30.73
CA LYS A 389 19.55 14.74 29.83
C LYS A 389 18.53 15.78 29.36
N LEU A 390 18.08 16.65 30.26
CA LEU A 390 17.10 17.68 29.95
C LEU A 390 17.65 18.71 28.96
N GLU A 391 18.94 19.06 29.08
CA GLU A 391 19.62 19.96 28.15
C GLU A 391 19.81 19.33 26.75
N ASN A 392 20.10 18.03 26.68
CA ASN A 392 20.17 17.33 25.40
C ASN A 392 18.81 17.26 24.70
N LEU A 393 17.73 16.97 25.44
CA LEU A 393 16.37 17.00 24.90
C LEU A 393 15.98 18.39 24.39
N LYS A 394 16.40 19.46 25.06
CA LYS A 394 16.18 20.84 24.61
C LYS A 394 16.88 21.12 23.27
N LYS A 395 18.11 20.63 23.08
CA LYS A 395 18.85 20.76 21.82
C LYS A 395 18.18 19.99 20.67
N GLU A 396 17.65 18.80 20.94
CA GLU A 396 16.89 18.01 19.96
C GLU A 396 15.56 18.69 19.57
N LEU A 397 14.89 19.35 20.51
CA LEU A 397 13.66 20.07 20.22
C LEU A 397 13.90 21.28 19.30
N GLU A 398 14.96 22.05 19.56
CA GLU A 398 15.33 23.22 18.75
C GLU A 398 15.80 22.82 17.34
N SER A 399 16.48 21.68 17.18
CA SER A 399 16.81 21.17 15.84
C SER A 399 15.57 20.71 15.07
N THR A 400 14.60 20.12 15.76
CA THR A 400 13.33 19.69 15.15
C THR A 400 12.48 20.87 14.68
N LYS A 401 12.43 21.96 15.45
CA LYS A 401 11.74 23.20 15.03
C LYS A 401 12.34 23.79 13.75
N LYS A 402 13.67 23.86 13.67
CA LYS A 402 14.38 24.39 12.50
C LYS A 402 14.09 23.58 11.23
N ASN A 403 13.98 22.26 11.33
CA ASN A 403 13.62 21.40 10.20
C ASN A 403 12.18 21.66 9.74
N ASN A 404 11.23 21.80 10.67
CA ASN A 404 9.83 22.10 10.33
C ASN A 404 9.68 23.45 9.61
N GLU A 405 10.43 24.48 9.99
CA GLU A 405 10.44 25.78 9.29
C GLU A 405 10.96 25.62 7.84
N GLN A 406 12.01 24.82 7.66
CA GLN A 406 12.59 24.55 6.35
C GLN A 406 11.61 23.76 5.44
N ASP A 407 10.91 22.78 6.01
CA ASP A 407 9.90 22.00 5.29
C ASP A 407 8.68 22.86 4.90
N ASN A 408 8.27 23.80 5.76
CA ASN A 408 7.19 24.74 5.45
C ASN A 408 7.55 25.70 4.30
N GLU A 409 8.78 26.20 4.24
CA GLU A 409 9.21 27.06 3.13
C GLU A 409 9.31 26.26 1.81
N ALA A 410 9.74 24.99 1.87
CA ALA A 410 9.73 24.10 0.71
C ALA A 410 8.30 23.82 0.21
N LEU A 411 7.34 23.64 1.12
CA LEU A 411 5.93 23.46 0.78
C LEU A 411 5.34 24.71 0.09
N LYS A 412 5.72 25.90 0.57
CA LYS A 412 5.30 27.18 0.00
C LYS A 412 5.82 27.38 -1.43
N ASN A 413 7.08 27.02 -1.69
CA ASN A 413 7.66 27.05 -3.03
C ASN A 413 6.95 26.07 -3.97
N THR A 414 6.71 24.84 -3.51
CA THR A 414 5.97 23.83 -4.28
C THR A 414 4.56 24.31 -4.62
N ARG A 415 3.87 24.98 -3.70
CA ARG A 415 2.54 25.55 -3.94
C ARG A 415 2.55 26.66 -4.99
N ALA A 416 3.61 27.48 -5.03
CA ALA A 416 3.78 28.51 -6.06
C ALA A 416 4.03 27.91 -7.45
N GLU A 417 4.81 26.83 -7.53
CA GLU A 417 5.02 26.09 -8.79
C GLU A 417 3.72 25.47 -9.30
N ILE A 418 2.93 24.84 -8.42
CA ILE A 418 1.61 24.28 -8.77
C ILE A 418 0.66 25.37 -9.27
N LEU A 419 0.65 26.55 -8.65
CA LEU A 419 -0.16 27.69 -9.11
C LEU A 419 0.26 28.20 -10.49
N THR A 420 1.56 28.20 -10.78
CA THR A 420 2.10 28.60 -12.08
C THR A 420 1.75 27.58 -13.17
N LEU A 421 1.90 26.29 -12.88
CA LEU A 421 1.43 25.21 -13.76
C LEU A 421 -0.08 25.27 -13.98
N LYS A 422 -0.86 25.56 -12.92
CA LYS A 422 -2.32 25.71 -13.01
C LYS A 422 -2.73 26.83 -13.98
N ALA A 423 -1.93 27.89 -14.06
CA ALA A 423 -2.18 29.04 -14.94
C ALA A 423 -1.88 28.75 -16.42
N SER A 424 -1.11 27.71 -16.77
CA SER A 424 -0.82 27.33 -18.16
C SER A 424 -1.80 26.31 -18.76
N PHE A 425 -2.67 25.68 -17.96
CA PHE A 425 -3.71 24.76 -18.47
C PHE A 425 -4.75 25.38 -19.42
N PRO A 426 -5.17 26.65 -19.28
CA PRO A 426 -6.15 27.25 -20.18
C PRO A 426 -5.66 27.33 -21.64
N ASP A 427 -4.38 27.65 -21.84
CA ASP A 427 -3.79 27.75 -23.18
C ASP A 427 -3.70 26.38 -23.85
N GLN A 428 -3.37 25.33 -23.07
CA GLN A 428 -3.35 23.95 -23.57
C GLN A 428 -4.76 23.42 -23.91
N HIS A 429 -5.78 23.84 -23.16
CA HIS A 429 -7.17 23.50 -23.48
C HIS A 429 -7.64 24.16 -24.78
N ALA A 430 -7.27 25.43 -25.02
CA ALA A 430 -7.60 26.11 -26.26
C ALA A 430 -6.91 25.48 -27.49
N GLU A 431 -5.67 24.99 -27.34
CA GLU A 431 -4.99 24.21 -28.38
C GLU A 431 -5.68 22.86 -28.65
N LEU A 432 -6.14 22.17 -27.60
CA LEU A 432 -6.91 20.94 -27.74
C LEU A 432 -8.24 21.17 -28.49
N ASP A 433 -8.99 22.19 -28.11
CA ASP A 433 -10.27 22.53 -28.75
C ASP A 433 -10.08 22.89 -30.24
N SER A 434 -8.98 23.59 -30.56
CA SER A 434 -8.58 23.89 -31.94
C SER A 434 -8.22 22.62 -32.74
N LEU A 435 -7.56 21.66 -32.09
CA LEU A 435 -7.20 20.38 -32.72
C LEU A 435 -8.45 19.50 -32.94
N ASP A 436 -9.37 19.48 -31.99
CA ASP A 436 -10.65 18.75 -32.11
C ASP A 436 -11.51 19.32 -33.25
N ALA A 437 -11.53 20.63 -33.43
CA ALA A 437 -12.20 21.27 -34.57
C ALA A 437 -11.58 20.85 -35.93
N GLN A 438 -10.25 20.75 -36.00
CA GLN A 438 -9.56 20.26 -37.21
C GLN A 438 -9.84 18.78 -37.49
N ILE A 439 -9.91 17.94 -36.44
CA ILE A 439 -10.27 16.53 -36.56
C ILE A 439 -11.71 16.40 -37.08
N ALA A 440 -12.63 17.25 -36.62
CA ALA A 440 -14.02 17.26 -37.10
C ALA A 440 -14.12 17.63 -38.59
N ASP A 441 -13.38 18.64 -39.06
CA ASP A 441 -13.33 19.02 -40.49
C ASP A 441 -12.77 17.87 -41.35
N LEU A 442 -11.68 17.23 -40.91
CA LEU A 442 -11.09 16.11 -41.64
C LEU A 442 -12.03 14.90 -41.73
N LYS A 443 -12.80 14.62 -40.68
CA LYS A 443 -13.83 13.56 -40.70
C LYS A 443 -14.94 13.87 -41.71
N ALA A 444 -15.44 15.11 -41.74
CA ALA A 444 -16.46 15.50 -42.71
C ALA A 444 -15.99 15.34 -44.16
N ARG A 445 -14.72 15.70 -44.45
CA ARG A 445 -14.12 15.49 -45.78
C ARG A 445 -13.96 14.01 -46.13
N LEU A 446 -13.66 13.17 -45.14
CA LEU A 446 -13.56 11.72 -45.36
C LEU A 446 -14.93 11.13 -45.75
N ASP A 447 -16.00 11.54 -45.06
CA ASP A 447 -17.37 11.10 -45.35
C ASP A 447 -17.81 11.52 -46.77
N GLU A 448 -17.45 12.74 -47.21
CA GLU A 448 -17.71 13.17 -48.59
C GLU A 448 -16.96 12.31 -49.62
N LEU A 449 -15.68 12.00 -49.37
CA LEU A 449 -14.88 11.15 -50.25
C LEU A 449 -15.42 9.71 -50.32
N GLU A 450 -15.94 9.19 -49.21
CA GLU A 450 -16.59 7.87 -49.19
C GLU A 450 -17.88 7.85 -50.01
N CYS A 451 -18.67 8.92 -49.94
CA CYS A 451 -19.87 9.10 -50.77
C CYS A 451 -19.52 9.14 -52.27
N ASP A 452 -18.48 9.90 -52.64
CA ASP A 452 -18.03 9.97 -54.03
C ASP A 452 -17.45 8.64 -54.52
N ARG A 453 -16.72 7.91 -53.66
CA ARG A 453 -16.25 6.55 -53.96
C ARG A 453 -17.43 5.60 -54.24
N ALA A 454 -18.51 5.69 -53.49
CA ALA A 454 -19.71 4.87 -53.73
C ALA A 454 -20.33 5.15 -55.11
N LYS A 455 -20.43 6.43 -55.51
CA LYS A 455 -20.93 6.81 -56.85
C LYS A 455 -20.04 6.26 -57.97
N ILE A 456 -18.72 6.27 -57.78
CA ILE A 456 -17.78 5.71 -58.77
C ILE A 456 -18.00 4.20 -58.94
N ILE A 457 -18.20 3.48 -57.83
CA ILE A 457 -18.49 2.04 -57.87
C ILE A 457 -19.79 1.76 -58.64
N GLU A 458 -20.85 2.53 -58.39
CA GLU A 458 -22.12 2.38 -59.11
C GLU A 458 -21.97 2.61 -60.62
N ILE A 459 -21.22 3.66 -61.03
CA ILE A 459 -20.93 3.90 -62.45
C ILE A 459 -20.12 2.75 -63.06
N GLN A 460 -19.17 2.20 -62.30
CA GLN A 460 -18.35 1.09 -62.76
C GLN A 460 -19.18 -0.18 -62.97
N ASP A 461 -20.13 -0.46 -62.08
CA ASP A 461 -21.06 -1.59 -62.21
C ASP A 461 -21.98 -1.42 -63.43
N GLN A 462 -22.55 -0.22 -63.63
CA GLN A 462 -23.35 0.08 -64.82
C GLN A 462 -22.56 -0.13 -66.13
N HIS A 463 -21.29 0.27 -66.16
CA HIS A 463 -20.42 0.02 -67.31
C HIS A 463 -20.12 -1.47 -67.50
N ASN A 464 -19.87 -2.22 -66.42
CA ASN A 464 -19.64 -3.66 -66.47
C ASN A 464 -20.86 -4.42 -67.02
N ASP A 465 -22.07 -4.03 -66.62
CA ASP A 465 -23.33 -4.59 -67.13
C ASP A 465 -23.48 -4.34 -68.64
N LYS A 466 -23.16 -3.11 -69.07
CA LYS A 466 -23.21 -2.74 -70.49
C LYS A 466 -22.19 -3.54 -71.32
N ILE A 467 -20.96 -3.70 -70.83
CA ILE A 467 -19.93 -4.54 -71.45
C ILE A 467 -20.41 -5.99 -71.55
N THR A 468 -21.03 -6.51 -70.49
CA THR A 468 -21.57 -7.88 -70.46
C THR A 468 -22.67 -8.07 -71.50
N SER A 469 -23.58 -7.10 -71.64
CA SER A 469 -24.62 -7.10 -72.67
C SER A 469 -24.02 -7.09 -74.08
N MET A 470 -23.08 -6.17 -74.35
CA MET A 470 -22.39 -6.11 -75.64
C MET A 470 -21.66 -7.41 -75.98
N ASN A 471 -20.97 -8.01 -74.99
CA ASN A 471 -20.29 -9.29 -75.17
C ASN A 471 -21.26 -10.45 -75.48
N LYS A 472 -22.52 -10.36 -75.05
CA LYS A 472 -23.56 -11.33 -75.41
C LYS A 472 -23.99 -11.15 -76.87
N GLU A 473 -24.19 -9.91 -77.31
CA GLU A 473 -24.51 -9.60 -78.71
C GLU A 473 -23.38 -10.04 -79.66
N VAL A 474 -22.13 -9.70 -79.33
CA VAL A 474 -20.96 -10.11 -80.12
C VAL A 474 -20.87 -11.64 -80.25
N ARG A 475 -21.14 -12.38 -79.16
CA ARG A 475 -21.21 -13.85 -79.20
C ARG A 475 -22.32 -14.36 -80.11
N SER A 476 -23.49 -13.72 -80.09
CA SER A 476 -24.61 -14.07 -80.99
C SER A 476 -24.23 -13.86 -82.46
N ILE A 477 -23.61 -12.72 -82.79
CA ILE A 477 -23.14 -12.42 -84.15
C ILE A 477 -22.11 -13.46 -84.59
N TYR A 478 -21.17 -13.80 -83.71
CA TYR A 478 -20.16 -14.82 -83.99
C TYR A 478 -20.78 -16.19 -84.31
N HIS A 479 -21.78 -16.64 -83.53
CA HIS A 479 -22.50 -17.88 -83.81
C HIS A 479 -23.19 -17.85 -85.19
N HIS A 480 -23.85 -16.74 -85.54
CA HIS A 480 -24.47 -16.61 -86.87
C HIS A 480 -23.45 -16.64 -88.02
N LEU A 481 -22.27 -16.04 -87.82
CA LEU A 481 -21.20 -16.09 -88.82
C LEU A 481 -20.66 -17.51 -89.00
N VAL A 482 -20.48 -18.25 -87.90
CA VAL A 482 -20.06 -19.66 -87.95
C VAL A 482 -21.11 -20.52 -88.68
N ASP A 483 -22.40 -20.35 -88.37
CA ASP A 483 -23.48 -21.06 -89.06
C ASP A 483 -23.51 -20.73 -90.56
N GLY A 484 -23.33 -19.45 -90.90
CA GLY A 484 -23.21 -19.01 -92.30
C GLY A 484 -22.03 -19.65 -93.01
N GLN A 485 -20.87 -19.74 -92.34
CA GLN A 485 -19.68 -20.38 -92.88
C GLN A 485 -19.87 -21.88 -93.11
N VAL A 486 -20.58 -22.58 -92.21
CA VAL A 486 -20.94 -23.99 -92.38
C VAL A 486 -21.85 -24.19 -93.61
N LYS A 487 -22.87 -23.33 -93.77
CA LYS A 487 -23.76 -23.37 -94.94
C LYS A 487 -23.01 -23.12 -96.25
N LEU A 488 -22.12 -22.12 -96.28
CA LEU A 488 -21.31 -21.82 -97.46
C LEU A 488 -20.42 -23.01 -97.85
N LYS A 489 -19.78 -23.68 -96.88
CA LYS A 489 -19.02 -24.91 -97.14
C LYS A 489 -19.88 -26.05 -97.68
N SER A 490 -21.12 -26.18 -97.22
CA SER A 490 -22.06 -27.19 -97.75
C SER A 490 -22.35 -26.93 -99.23
N ILE A 491 -22.66 -25.69 -99.58
CA ILE A 491 -22.90 -25.29 -100.98
C ILE A 491 -21.63 -25.49 -101.82
N GLU A 492 -20.46 -25.08 -101.31
CA GLU A 492 -19.18 -25.27 -101.98
C GLU A 492 -18.90 -26.75 -102.31
N ASN A 493 -19.32 -27.67 -101.44
CA ASN A 493 -19.20 -29.11 -101.68
C ASN A 493 -20.21 -29.65 -102.73
N GLU A 494 -21.35 -28.99 -102.93
CA GLU A 494 -22.39 -29.39 -103.91
C GLU A 494 -22.08 -28.89 -105.33
N ILE A 495 -21.28 -27.82 -105.48
CA ILE A 495 -20.92 -27.23 -106.79
C ILE A 495 -20.33 -28.27 -107.77
N PRO A 496 -19.32 -29.09 -107.43
CA PRO A 496 -18.72 -30.02 -108.38
C PRO A 496 -19.70 -31.08 -108.91
N GLU A 497 -20.66 -31.50 -108.08
CA GLU A 497 -21.68 -32.46 -108.49
C GLU A 497 -22.63 -31.82 -109.51
N THR A 498 -23.10 -30.60 -109.24
CA THR A 498 -23.94 -29.85 -110.20
C THR A 498 -23.21 -29.49 -111.49
N GLU A 499 -21.92 -29.17 -111.43
CA GLU A 499 -21.08 -28.93 -112.63
C GLU A 499 -20.95 -30.22 -113.46
N SER A 500 -20.77 -31.38 -112.81
CA SER A 500 -20.71 -32.67 -113.49
C SER A 500 -22.04 -33.06 -114.15
N GLU A 501 -23.17 -32.80 -113.48
CA GLU A 501 -24.51 -32.98 -114.05
C GLU A 501 -24.73 -32.08 -115.27
N LEU A 502 -24.31 -30.81 -115.19
CA LEU A 502 -24.41 -29.86 -116.30
C LEU A 502 -23.56 -30.31 -117.49
N GLU A 503 -22.31 -30.71 -117.26
CA GLU A 503 -21.43 -31.22 -118.33
C GLU A 503 -22.02 -32.48 -118.99
N SER A 504 -22.68 -33.34 -118.21
CA SER A 504 -23.39 -34.52 -118.71
C SER A 504 -24.59 -34.15 -119.58
N HIS A 505 -25.38 -33.15 -119.16
CA HIS A 505 -26.51 -32.63 -119.94
C HIS A 505 -26.05 -31.93 -121.22
N GLU A 506 -24.94 -31.18 -121.18
CA GLU A 506 -24.34 -30.57 -122.36
C GLU A 506 -23.86 -31.62 -123.36
N LYS A 507 -23.19 -32.69 -122.88
CA LYS A 507 -22.82 -33.84 -123.72
C LYS A 507 -24.06 -34.48 -124.36
N ALA A 508 -25.12 -34.71 -123.58
CA ALA A 508 -26.38 -35.24 -124.11
C ALA A 508 -27.01 -34.32 -125.15
N TYR A 509 -27.01 -33.01 -124.92
CA TYR A 509 -27.52 -32.01 -125.86
C TYR A 509 -26.72 -31.97 -127.16
N VAL A 510 -25.38 -32.04 -127.08
CA VAL A 510 -24.51 -32.12 -128.27
C VAL A 510 -24.80 -33.39 -129.07
N ILE A 511 -24.99 -34.54 -128.40
CA ILE A 511 -25.35 -35.81 -129.05
C ILE A 511 -26.73 -35.70 -129.74
N LEU A 512 -27.73 -35.18 -129.04
CA LEU A 512 -29.09 -34.98 -129.58
C LEU A 512 -29.11 -33.99 -130.76
N ARG A 513 -28.23 -32.98 -130.75
CA ARG A 513 -28.08 -32.02 -131.85
C ARG A 513 -27.37 -32.63 -133.07
N ALA A 514 -26.37 -33.48 -132.85
CA ALA A 514 -25.60 -34.15 -133.92
C ALA A 514 -26.35 -35.32 -134.56
N THR A 515 -27.22 -35.98 -133.79
CA THR A 515 -28.05 -37.11 -134.21
C THR A 515 -29.46 -36.90 -133.67
N PRO A 516 -30.27 -36.07 -134.35
CA PRO A 516 -31.65 -35.83 -133.95
C PRO A 516 -32.43 -37.15 -133.99
N PRO A 517 -33.07 -37.57 -132.89
CA PRO A 517 -34.08 -38.60 -132.99
C PRO A 517 -35.26 -37.97 -133.76
N PHE A 518 -35.56 -38.55 -134.92
CA PHE A 518 -36.58 -38.17 -135.93
C PHE A 518 -36.09 -37.26 -137.07
#